data_AF-X6MEL7-F1
#
_entry.id   AF-X6MEL7-F1
#
_cell.length_a   1.000
_cell.length_b   1.000
_cell.length_c   1.000
_cell.angle_alpha   90.00
_cell.angle_beta   90.00
_cell.angle_gamma   90.00
#
_symmetry.space_group_name_H-M   'P 1'
#
loop_
_entity.id
_entity.type
_entity.pdbx_description
1 polymer ?
#
loop_
_entity_poly.entity_id
_entity_poly.type
_entity_poly.pdbx_seq_one_letter_code
_entity_poly.pdbx_strand_id
1 'polypeptide(L)'
;MKETPKEKKIGVTTVSLKQSCFNKNWILQLNRPEQFKHFICLICKQVANYPIEIHCQEHKGIGGSFLVGESCLKQFLDANPNSCPIQPHTNCIYYRSDVISQHIDESEVTCPLQFQQDLQQKNEGLTCNFKGKIKELDNHLNDVCALKMLDCWYKQFGCDHSCHKNKLHYHLCLEVKFHFDLVVTFVETLQTSGDVQTLLQQLEKKRSRVMILWNYSSSVYYFFFFIQIIIINKCCSHTDIIFAINREFIINLNGLRTNLVPFVGFVRRLNVIRKELSSKRTTSVKESKLRKNNNN
;
A
#
# COMPACT_ATOMS: atom_id res chain seq x y z
N MET A 1 -29.69 27.55 -8.22
CA MET A 1 -29.15 26.31 -7.64
C MET A 1 -28.29 25.64 -8.69
N LYS A 2 -26.97 25.52 -8.47
CA LYS A 2 -26.07 24.78 -9.35
C LYS A 2 -25.89 23.39 -8.75
N GLU A 3 -26.41 22.38 -9.42
CA GLU A 3 -26.23 20.99 -9.05
C GLU A 3 -24.81 20.54 -9.43
N THR A 4 -24.03 20.12 -8.43
CA THR A 4 -22.75 19.43 -8.62
C THR A 4 -23.01 17.95 -8.96
N PRO A 5 -22.35 17.36 -9.97
CA PRO A 5 -22.52 15.95 -10.29
C PRO A 5 -21.95 15.06 -9.18
N LYS A 6 -22.76 14.11 -8.69
CA LYS A 6 -22.33 13.07 -7.76
C LYS A 6 -21.37 12.11 -8.48
N GLU A 7 -20.12 12.09 -8.04
CA GLU A 7 -19.16 11.06 -8.45
C GLU A 7 -19.65 9.67 -8.04
N LYS A 8 -19.85 8.83 -9.06
CA LYS A 8 -20.22 7.43 -8.91
C LYS A 8 -18.97 6.68 -8.44
N LYS A 9 -18.93 6.26 -7.17
CA LYS A 9 -17.85 5.40 -6.63
C LYS A 9 -17.81 4.10 -7.42
N ILE A 10 -16.85 4.00 -8.35
CA ILE A 10 -16.53 2.76 -9.06
C ILE A 10 -15.69 1.94 -8.09
N GLY A 11 -16.27 0.87 -7.55
CA GLY A 11 -15.52 -0.16 -6.83
C GLY A 11 -14.55 -0.81 -7.81
N VAL A 12 -13.30 -0.35 -7.81
CA VAL A 12 -12.22 -0.95 -8.59
C VAL A 12 -11.82 -2.23 -7.87
N THR A 13 -12.26 -3.37 -8.39
CA THR A 13 -11.80 -4.68 -7.95
C THR A 13 -10.31 -4.78 -8.26
N THR A 14 -9.47 -4.63 -7.25
CA THR A 14 -8.04 -4.94 -7.36
C THR A 14 -7.91 -6.41 -7.78
N VAL A 15 -7.37 -6.66 -8.96
CA VAL A 15 -7.12 -8.01 -9.46
C VAL A 15 -6.07 -8.66 -8.55
N SER A 16 -6.52 -9.45 -7.57
CA SER A 16 -5.63 -10.20 -6.69
C SER A 16 -5.18 -11.46 -7.42
N LEU A 17 -4.06 -11.38 -8.13
CA LEU A 17 -3.48 -12.53 -8.84
C LEU A 17 -3.06 -13.66 -7.89
N LYS A 18 -2.75 -13.34 -6.63
CA LYS A 18 -2.10 -14.28 -5.71
C LYS A 18 -3.02 -15.34 -5.12
N GLN A 19 -4.34 -15.21 -5.27
CA GLN A 19 -5.29 -16.03 -4.50
C GLN A 19 -6.38 -16.68 -5.33
N SER A 20 -6.48 -16.40 -6.63
CA SER A 20 -7.51 -17.00 -7.48
C SER A 20 -6.89 -17.61 -8.72
N CYS A 21 -7.59 -18.60 -9.28
CA CYS A 21 -7.35 -19.08 -10.62
C CYS A 21 -7.43 -17.94 -11.65
N PHE A 22 -6.69 -18.06 -12.75
CA PHE A 22 -6.60 -17.02 -13.78
C PHE A 22 -7.80 -17.06 -14.71
N ASN A 23 -8.36 -15.89 -15.02
CA ASN A 23 -9.48 -15.77 -15.95
C ASN A 23 -9.10 -16.37 -17.32
N LYS A 24 -9.81 -17.43 -17.73
CA LYS A 24 -9.48 -18.15 -18.97
C LYS A 24 -9.60 -17.28 -20.22
N ASN A 25 -10.55 -16.35 -20.27
CA ASN A 25 -10.78 -15.52 -21.46
C ASN A 25 -9.60 -14.60 -21.71
N TRP A 26 -8.97 -14.12 -20.64
CA TRP A 26 -7.77 -13.29 -20.71
C TRP A 26 -6.55 -14.11 -21.13
N ILE A 27 -6.33 -15.30 -20.54
CA ILE A 27 -5.22 -16.18 -20.93
C ILE A 27 -5.33 -16.61 -22.40
N LEU A 28 -6.52 -16.94 -22.86
CA LEU A 28 -6.75 -17.43 -24.22
C LEU A 28 -6.67 -16.36 -25.31
N GLN A 29 -6.45 -15.08 -24.98
CA GLN A 29 -6.26 -14.04 -26.00
C GLN A 29 -5.01 -14.29 -26.86
N LEU A 30 -3.95 -14.83 -26.25
CA LEU A 30 -2.66 -15.07 -26.91
C LEU A 30 -2.32 -16.55 -27.04
N ASN A 31 -3.15 -17.45 -26.52
CA ASN A 31 -2.86 -18.87 -26.45
C ASN A 31 -3.98 -19.71 -27.06
N ARG A 32 -3.61 -20.92 -27.50
CA ARG A 32 -4.57 -21.86 -28.10
C ARG A 32 -5.41 -22.53 -27.01
N PRO A 33 -6.75 -22.62 -27.14
CA PRO A 33 -7.62 -23.26 -26.14
C PRO A 33 -7.22 -24.70 -25.79
N GLU A 34 -6.68 -25.44 -26.75
CA GLU A 34 -6.29 -26.84 -26.58
C GLU A 34 -5.13 -27.00 -25.59
N GLN A 35 -4.23 -26.01 -25.50
CA GLN A 35 -3.10 -26.03 -24.57
C GLN A 35 -3.54 -25.97 -23.11
N PHE A 36 -4.66 -25.32 -22.82
CA PHE A 36 -5.14 -25.08 -21.47
C PHE A 36 -6.29 -25.98 -21.04
N LYS A 37 -6.80 -26.83 -21.95
CA LYS A 37 -7.92 -27.73 -21.64
C LYS A 37 -7.65 -28.59 -20.41
N HIS A 38 -6.40 -29.00 -20.20
CA HIS A 38 -5.96 -29.82 -19.06
C HIS A 38 -5.54 -29.01 -17.83
N PHE A 39 -5.54 -27.68 -17.92
CA PHE A 39 -5.15 -26.76 -16.86
C PHE A 39 -6.35 -26.05 -16.22
N ILE A 40 -7.57 -26.45 -16.57
CA ILE A 40 -8.78 -25.83 -16.03
C ILE A 40 -9.10 -26.39 -14.64
N CYS A 41 -9.22 -25.49 -13.67
CA CYS A 41 -9.68 -25.81 -12.32
C CYS A 41 -11.10 -26.38 -12.34
N LEU A 42 -11.29 -27.58 -11.76
CA LEU A 42 -12.58 -28.26 -11.69
C LEU A 42 -13.64 -27.47 -10.92
N ILE A 43 -13.24 -26.66 -9.94
CA ILE A 43 -14.16 -25.93 -9.05
C ILE A 43 -14.67 -24.66 -9.73
N CYS A 44 -13.77 -23.74 -10.09
CA CYS A 44 -14.15 -22.42 -10.61
C CYS A 44 -14.19 -22.32 -12.14
N LYS A 45 -13.79 -23.38 -12.86
CA LYS A 45 -13.76 -23.47 -14.34
C LYS A 45 -12.87 -22.42 -15.02
N GLN A 46 -11.88 -21.89 -14.30
CA GLN A 46 -10.83 -20.97 -14.76
C GLN A 46 -9.50 -21.70 -14.90
N VAL A 47 -8.46 -21.07 -15.46
CA VAL A 47 -7.11 -21.68 -15.52
C VAL A 47 -6.53 -21.76 -14.11
N ALA A 48 -6.14 -22.95 -13.66
CA ALA A 48 -5.68 -23.18 -12.30
C ALA A 48 -4.45 -22.32 -11.98
N ASN A 49 -4.49 -21.65 -10.83
CA ASN A 49 -3.33 -20.99 -10.25
C ASN A 49 -2.86 -21.84 -9.06
N TYR A 50 -1.55 -22.08 -8.96
CA TYR A 50 -0.96 -23.11 -8.10
C TYR A 50 -1.70 -24.45 -8.25
N PRO A 51 -1.58 -25.08 -9.42
CA PRO A 51 -2.33 -26.28 -9.78
C PRO A 51 -2.02 -27.46 -8.84
N ILE A 52 -3.09 -28.07 -8.33
CA ILE A 52 -3.08 -29.28 -7.51
C ILE A 52 -3.81 -30.38 -8.26
N GLU A 53 -3.13 -31.51 -8.42
CA GLU A 53 -3.69 -32.74 -8.96
C GLU A 53 -4.38 -33.55 -7.86
N ILE A 54 -5.54 -34.09 -8.18
CA ILE A 54 -6.33 -34.95 -7.30
C ILE A 54 -6.12 -36.40 -7.74
N HIS A 55 -5.63 -37.22 -6.81
CA HIS A 55 -5.41 -38.65 -7.01
C HIS A 55 -6.28 -39.44 -6.03
N CYS A 56 -7.15 -40.28 -6.58
CA CYS A 56 -8.14 -41.06 -5.83
C CYS A 56 -8.36 -42.42 -6.52
N GLN A 57 -8.62 -43.45 -5.73
CA GLN A 57 -8.82 -44.81 -6.27
C GLN A 57 -10.14 -44.90 -7.02
N GLU A 58 -11.15 -44.17 -6.54
CA GLU A 58 -12.50 -44.08 -7.06
C GLU A 58 -12.55 -43.51 -8.49
N HIS A 59 -11.52 -42.74 -8.91
CA HIS A 59 -11.47 -42.13 -10.23
C HIS A 59 -10.26 -42.58 -11.07
N LYS A 60 -9.58 -43.67 -10.69
CA LYS A 60 -8.35 -44.18 -11.35
C LYS A 60 -8.53 -44.58 -12.84
N GLY A 61 -9.77 -44.69 -13.33
CA GLY A 61 -10.08 -45.03 -14.72
C GLY A 61 -10.89 -43.98 -15.48
N ILE A 62 -11.27 -42.87 -14.83
CA ILE A 62 -11.99 -41.78 -15.51
C ILE A 62 -10.94 -40.93 -16.21
N GLY A 63 -10.72 -41.16 -17.50
CA GLY A 63 -9.69 -40.47 -18.27
C GLY A 63 -9.77 -38.95 -18.12
N GLY A 64 -8.67 -38.34 -17.70
CA GLY A 64 -8.56 -36.89 -17.52
C GLY A 64 -7.65 -36.53 -16.35
N SER A 65 -7.09 -35.32 -16.39
CA SER A 65 -6.37 -34.74 -15.25
C SER A 65 -7.37 -34.00 -14.37
N PHE A 66 -7.53 -34.45 -13.12
CA PHE A 66 -8.36 -33.75 -12.15
C PHE A 66 -7.55 -32.65 -11.48
N LEU A 67 -7.68 -31.43 -12.01
CA LEU A 67 -6.89 -30.29 -11.56
C LEU A 67 -7.75 -29.27 -10.82
N VAL A 68 -7.24 -28.76 -9.70
CA VAL A 68 -7.86 -27.66 -8.95
C VAL A 68 -6.81 -26.60 -8.63
N GLY A 69 -7.20 -25.34 -8.55
CA GLY A 69 -6.32 -24.31 -8.00
C GLY A 69 -6.26 -24.44 -6.48
N GLU A 70 -5.08 -24.23 -5.89
CA GLU A 70 -4.84 -24.39 -4.45
C GLU A 70 -5.84 -23.64 -3.56
N SER A 71 -6.08 -22.37 -3.86
CA SER A 71 -7.02 -21.55 -3.09
C SER A 71 -8.47 -22.07 -3.21
N CYS A 72 -8.87 -22.53 -4.40
CA CYS A 72 -10.19 -23.12 -4.60
C CYS A 72 -10.34 -24.42 -3.82
N LEU A 73 -9.30 -25.27 -3.81
CA LEU A 73 -9.31 -26.51 -3.04
C LEU A 73 -9.40 -26.23 -1.55
N LYS A 74 -8.61 -25.27 -1.04
CA LYS A 74 -8.65 -24.87 0.37
C LYS A 74 -10.05 -24.43 0.79
N GLN A 75 -10.66 -23.50 0.04
CA GLN A 75 -12.02 -23.03 0.31
C GLN A 75 -13.05 -24.16 0.25
N PHE A 76 -12.90 -25.09 -0.70
CA PHE A 76 -13.79 -26.23 -0.81
C PHE A 76 -13.70 -27.15 0.41
N LEU A 77 -12.49 -27.49 0.86
CA LEU A 77 -12.25 -28.37 2.01
C LEU A 77 -12.66 -27.72 3.34
N ASP A 78 -12.51 -26.40 3.48
CA ASP A 78 -13.00 -25.65 4.66
C ASP A 78 -14.53 -25.78 4.78
N ALA A 79 -15.26 -25.79 3.67
CA ALA A 79 -16.71 -25.95 3.63
C ALA A 79 -17.18 -27.41 3.59
N ASN A 80 -16.35 -28.32 3.09
CA ASN A 80 -16.65 -29.74 2.87
C ASN A 80 -15.47 -30.61 3.37
N PRO A 81 -15.33 -30.76 4.70
CA PRO A 81 -14.20 -31.49 5.27
C PRO A 81 -14.11 -32.92 4.72
N ASN A 82 -12.90 -33.34 4.34
CA ASN A 82 -12.61 -34.69 3.86
C ASN A 82 -13.42 -35.14 2.63
N SER A 83 -13.96 -34.21 1.84
CA SER A 83 -14.70 -34.53 0.62
C SER A 83 -13.83 -34.32 -0.63
N CYS A 84 -14.00 -35.17 -1.64
CA CYS A 84 -13.39 -34.96 -2.95
C CYS A 84 -14.19 -33.93 -3.77
N PRO A 85 -13.53 -32.98 -4.46
CA PRO A 85 -14.18 -32.04 -5.38
C PRO A 85 -14.95 -32.68 -6.56
N ILE A 86 -14.72 -33.96 -6.85
CA ILE A 86 -15.36 -34.69 -7.96
C ILE A 86 -16.67 -35.35 -7.48
N GLN A 87 -16.62 -36.03 -6.33
CA GLN A 87 -17.67 -36.90 -5.81
C GLN A 87 -17.48 -37.07 -4.28
N PRO A 88 -18.52 -37.16 -3.44
CA PRO A 88 -18.33 -37.38 -2.01
C PRO A 88 -17.65 -38.73 -1.70
N HIS A 89 -16.39 -38.68 -1.29
CA HIS A 89 -15.63 -39.79 -0.70
C HIS A 89 -14.41 -39.21 0.05
N THR A 90 -13.81 -40.02 0.93
CA THR A 90 -12.67 -39.63 1.75
C THR A 90 -11.34 -40.12 1.13
N ASN A 91 -10.21 -39.83 1.80
CA ASN A 91 -8.88 -40.34 1.46
C ASN A 91 -8.35 -39.94 0.07
N CYS A 92 -8.72 -38.77 -0.42
CA CYS A 92 -8.08 -38.17 -1.58
C CYS A 92 -6.64 -37.77 -1.28
N ILE A 93 -5.77 -37.97 -2.25
CA ILE A 93 -4.40 -37.49 -2.19
C ILE A 93 -4.26 -36.30 -3.14
N TYR A 94 -3.62 -35.25 -2.64
CA TYR A 94 -3.46 -33.98 -3.36
C TYR A 94 -1.98 -33.71 -3.55
N TYR A 95 -1.55 -33.50 -4.79
CA TYR A 95 -0.16 -33.16 -5.11
C TYR A 95 -0.10 -31.85 -5.87
N ARG A 96 0.78 -30.95 -5.44
CA ARG A 96 1.12 -29.79 -6.25
C ARG A 96 1.95 -30.25 -7.45
N SER A 97 1.60 -29.78 -8.63
CA SER A 97 2.28 -30.16 -9.87
C SER A 97 3.19 -29.03 -10.35
N ASP A 98 4.49 -29.15 -10.11
CA ASP A 98 5.48 -28.16 -10.53
C ASP A 98 5.58 -28.09 -12.07
N VAL A 99 5.43 -29.23 -12.74
CA VAL A 99 5.45 -29.30 -14.21
C VAL A 99 4.28 -28.51 -14.81
N ILE A 100 3.07 -28.67 -14.30
CA ILE A 100 1.91 -27.90 -14.76
C ILE A 100 2.07 -26.42 -14.41
N SER A 101 2.56 -26.13 -13.20
CA SER A 101 2.83 -24.74 -12.77
C SER A 101 3.78 -24.05 -13.74
N GLN A 102 4.89 -24.72 -14.11
CA GLN A 102 5.85 -24.19 -15.08
C GLN A 102 5.21 -23.94 -16.46
N HIS A 103 4.37 -24.84 -16.96
CA HIS A 103 3.68 -24.63 -18.25
C HIS A 103 2.77 -23.39 -18.22
N ILE A 104 2.02 -23.22 -17.13
CA ILE A 104 1.16 -22.04 -16.94
C ILE A 104 2.03 -20.78 -16.84
N ASP A 105 3.09 -20.82 -16.02
CA ASP A 105 4.00 -19.70 -15.80
C ASP A 105 4.72 -19.21 -17.05
N GLU A 106 5.04 -20.11 -17.98
CA GLU A 106 5.69 -19.80 -19.26
C GLU A 106 4.73 -19.28 -20.34
N SER A 107 3.42 -19.29 -20.08
CA SER A 107 2.41 -18.88 -21.06
C SER A 107 2.42 -17.38 -21.30
N GLU A 108 2.30 -16.95 -22.56
CA GLU A 108 2.27 -15.54 -22.92
C GLU A 108 0.90 -14.92 -22.62
N VAL A 109 0.88 -13.75 -21.99
CA VAL A 109 -0.34 -13.01 -21.63
C VAL A 109 -0.18 -11.52 -21.89
N THR A 110 -1.32 -10.84 -22.08
CA THR A 110 -1.41 -9.39 -22.07
C THR A 110 -1.59 -8.87 -20.64
N CYS A 111 -1.50 -7.55 -20.43
CA CYS A 111 -1.86 -6.98 -19.13
C CYS A 111 -3.35 -7.26 -18.80
N PRO A 112 -3.68 -7.88 -17.65
CA PRO A 112 -5.07 -8.14 -17.26
C PRO A 112 -5.85 -6.84 -17.00
N LEU A 113 -5.17 -5.77 -16.57
CA LEU A 113 -5.81 -4.47 -16.39
C LEU A 113 -6.17 -3.83 -17.74
N GLN A 114 -5.32 -4.01 -18.76
CA GLN A 114 -5.64 -3.58 -20.13
C GLN A 114 -6.83 -4.36 -20.67
N PHE A 115 -6.81 -5.69 -20.53
CA PHE A 115 -7.94 -6.54 -20.94
C PHE A 115 -9.26 -6.10 -20.31
N GLN A 116 -9.26 -5.76 -19.02
CA GLN A 116 -10.44 -5.28 -18.33
C GLN A 116 -10.90 -3.90 -18.83
N GLN A 117 -9.98 -2.99 -19.17
CA GLN A 117 -10.32 -1.69 -19.76
C GLN A 117 -10.92 -1.85 -21.16
N ASP A 118 -10.35 -2.74 -21.98
CA ASP A 118 -10.83 -3.01 -23.34
C ASP A 118 -12.27 -3.54 -23.32
N LEU A 119 -12.58 -4.43 -22.37
CA LEU A 119 -13.95 -4.92 -22.15
C LEU A 119 -14.93 -3.82 -21.75
N GLN A 120 -14.46 -2.80 -21.01
CA GLN A 120 -15.29 -1.69 -20.56
C GLN A 120 -15.40 -0.55 -21.60
N GLN A 121 -14.66 -0.62 -22.72
CA GLN A 121 -14.55 0.45 -23.72
C GLN A 121 -14.18 1.82 -23.14
N LYS A 122 -13.51 1.84 -21.98
CA LYS A 122 -13.08 3.08 -21.32
C LYS A 122 -11.68 3.44 -21.79
N ASN A 123 -11.61 4.34 -22.74
CA ASN A 123 -10.34 4.88 -23.21
C ASN A 123 -9.95 6.09 -22.35
N GLU A 124 -9.32 5.86 -21.21
CA GLU A 124 -8.76 6.94 -20.37
C GLU A 124 -7.45 7.52 -20.93
N GLY A 125 -7.09 7.17 -22.18
CA GLY A 125 -5.86 7.58 -22.86
C GLY A 125 -4.58 6.92 -22.32
N LEU A 126 -4.70 6.14 -21.25
CA LEU A 126 -3.62 5.31 -20.72
C LEU A 126 -3.74 3.93 -21.31
N THR A 127 -2.65 3.44 -21.90
CA THR A 127 -2.55 2.09 -22.44
C THR A 127 -1.39 1.35 -21.80
N CYS A 128 -1.52 0.04 -21.68
CA CYS A 128 -0.48 -0.86 -21.25
C CYS A 128 -0.21 -1.90 -22.34
N ASN A 129 0.97 -1.82 -22.94
CA ASN A 129 1.40 -2.71 -24.01
C ASN A 129 2.18 -3.92 -23.47
N PHE A 130 1.97 -4.30 -22.20
CA PHE A 130 2.65 -5.46 -21.65
C PHE A 130 2.16 -6.73 -22.37
N LYS A 131 3.13 -7.46 -22.89
CA LYS A 131 2.99 -8.80 -23.44
C LYS A 131 4.19 -9.59 -22.96
N GLY A 132 3.97 -10.60 -22.12
CA GLY A 132 5.04 -11.33 -21.44
C GLY A 132 4.50 -12.59 -20.76
N LYS A 133 5.33 -13.24 -19.94
CA LYS A 133 4.96 -14.51 -19.30
C LYS A 133 4.13 -14.30 -18.03
N ILE A 134 3.28 -15.27 -17.66
CA ILE A 134 2.48 -15.19 -16.42
C ILE A 134 3.37 -14.94 -15.20
N LYS A 135 4.52 -15.62 -15.09
CA LYS A 135 5.46 -15.43 -13.97
C LYS A 135 6.03 -14.01 -13.83
N GLU A 136 6.04 -13.23 -14.90
CA GLU A 136 6.54 -11.85 -14.93
C GLU A 136 5.46 -10.84 -14.52
N LEU A 137 4.20 -11.29 -14.48
CA LEU A 137 3.05 -10.41 -14.35
C LEU A 137 2.98 -9.73 -12.98
N ASP A 138 3.38 -10.41 -11.92
CA ASP A 138 3.39 -9.84 -10.57
C ASP A 138 4.33 -8.64 -10.48
N ASN A 139 5.52 -8.73 -11.08
CA ASN A 139 6.48 -7.62 -11.14
C ASN A 139 5.94 -6.49 -12.03
N HIS A 140 5.37 -6.85 -13.20
CA HIS A 140 4.76 -5.88 -14.08
C HIS A 140 3.65 -5.09 -13.39
N LEU A 141 2.66 -5.77 -12.82
CA LEU A 141 1.55 -5.12 -12.15
C LEU A 141 2.05 -4.28 -10.98
N ASN A 142 3.03 -4.75 -10.20
CA ASN A 142 3.42 -4.04 -9.00
C ASN A 142 4.24 -2.79 -9.24
N ASP A 143 5.17 -2.85 -10.18
CA ASP A 143 6.24 -1.86 -10.28
C ASP A 143 6.15 -1.00 -11.55
N VAL A 144 5.63 -1.57 -12.65
CA VAL A 144 5.74 -0.99 -13.99
C VAL A 144 4.40 -0.55 -14.58
N CYS A 145 3.31 -1.27 -14.27
CA CYS A 145 2.03 -1.09 -14.95
C CYS A 145 1.46 0.32 -14.79
N ALA A 146 1.29 1.02 -15.91
CA ALA A 146 0.71 2.36 -15.94
C ALA A 146 -0.78 2.40 -15.53
N LEU A 147 -1.48 1.27 -15.67
CA LEU A 147 -2.91 1.12 -15.35
C LEU A 147 -3.16 0.76 -13.89
N LYS A 148 -2.10 0.49 -13.11
CA LYS A 148 -2.26 0.20 -11.69
C LYS A 148 -2.74 1.45 -10.96
N MET A 149 -3.93 1.33 -10.39
CA MET A 149 -4.45 2.28 -9.42
C MET A 149 -3.71 2.09 -8.10
N LEU A 150 -3.21 3.19 -7.57
CA LEU A 150 -2.58 3.26 -6.25
C LEU A 150 -3.51 4.03 -5.32
N ASP A 151 -3.65 3.50 -4.12
CA ASP A 151 -4.27 4.24 -3.03
C ASP A 151 -3.41 5.44 -2.64
N CYS A 152 -4.07 6.54 -2.26
CA CYS A 152 -3.38 7.67 -1.66
C CYS A 152 -2.61 7.20 -0.41
N TRP A 153 -1.39 7.74 -0.22
CA TRP A 153 -0.55 7.43 0.93
C TRP A 153 -1.21 7.80 2.27
N TYR A 154 -2.20 8.69 2.25
CA TYR A 154 -2.97 9.12 3.41
C TYR A 154 -4.25 8.32 3.65
N LYS A 155 -4.47 7.19 2.94
CA LYS A 155 -5.67 6.36 3.12
C LYS A 155 -5.89 5.86 4.54
N GLN A 156 -4.82 5.56 5.25
CA GLN A 156 -4.86 5.19 6.67
C GLN A 156 -5.27 6.32 7.63
N PHE A 157 -5.34 7.56 7.15
CA PHE A 157 -5.80 8.74 7.89
C PHE A 157 -7.17 9.23 7.41
N GLY A 158 -7.77 8.59 6.41
CA GLY A 158 -9.12 8.90 5.93
C GLY A 158 -9.23 9.38 4.48
N CYS A 159 -8.12 9.51 3.74
CA CYS A 159 -8.19 9.85 2.31
C CYS A 159 -8.60 8.62 1.48
N ASP A 160 -9.83 8.57 0.96
CA ASP A 160 -10.31 7.43 0.16
C ASP A 160 -9.96 7.52 -1.34
N HIS A 161 -9.12 8.48 -1.72
CA HIS A 161 -8.69 8.66 -3.10
C HIS A 161 -7.77 7.55 -3.58
N SER A 162 -8.02 7.06 -4.79
CA SER A 162 -7.14 6.14 -5.52
C SER A 162 -6.96 6.67 -6.93
N CYS A 163 -5.74 6.67 -7.46
CA CYS A 163 -5.44 7.15 -8.80
C CYS A 163 -4.25 6.41 -9.42
N HIS A 164 -4.08 6.56 -10.73
CA HIS A 164 -2.95 5.99 -11.46
C HIS A 164 -1.61 6.51 -10.90
N LYS A 165 -0.56 5.69 -10.97
CA LYS A 165 0.77 6.02 -10.43
C LYS A 165 1.32 7.37 -10.89
N ASN A 166 1.09 7.74 -12.16
CA ASN A 166 1.50 9.03 -12.72
C ASN A 166 0.72 10.24 -12.17
N LYS A 167 -0.53 10.05 -11.73
CA LYS A 167 -1.39 11.09 -11.14
C LYS A 167 -1.24 11.20 -9.62
N LEU A 168 -0.69 10.16 -8.97
CA LEU A 168 -0.55 10.13 -7.52
C LEU A 168 0.26 11.30 -6.97
N HIS A 169 1.41 11.62 -7.57
CA HIS A 169 2.22 12.77 -7.15
C HIS A 169 1.44 14.09 -7.25
N TYR A 170 0.70 14.28 -8.35
CA TYR A 170 -0.12 15.47 -8.56
C TYR A 170 -1.21 15.61 -7.49
N HIS A 171 -1.95 14.52 -7.21
CA HIS A 171 -2.93 14.48 -6.12
C HIS A 171 -2.30 14.83 -4.77
N LEU A 172 -1.15 14.24 -4.44
CA LEU A 172 -0.45 14.50 -3.17
C LEU A 172 -0.02 15.98 -3.04
N CYS A 173 0.40 16.61 -4.14
CA CYS A 173 0.78 18.02 -4.15
C CYS A 173 -0.41 18.97 -4.01
N LEU A 174 -1.50 18.71 -4.74
CA LEU A 174 -2.70 19.56 -4.68
C LEU A 174 -3.40 19.48 -3.33
N GLU A 175 -3.55 18.28 -2.80
CA GLU A 175 -4.32 18.01 -1.58
C GLU A 175 -3.47 18.05 -0.31
N VAL A 176 -2.28 18.68 -0.34
CA VAL A 176 -1.35 18.68 0.80
C VAL A 176 -1.96 19.25 2.07
N LYS A 177 -2.80 20.28 1.96
CA LYS A 177 -3.51 20.88 3.10
C LYS A 177 -4.53 19.90 3.68
N PHE A 178 -5.35 19.30 2.81
CA PHE A 178 -6.34 18.29 3.23
C PHE A 178 -5.67 17.10 3.92
N HIS A 179 -4.58 16.58 3.34
CA HIS A 179 -3.80 15.51 3.93
C HIS A 179 -3.19 15.88 5.28
N PHE A 180 -2.72 17.13 5.44
CA PHE A 180 -2.23 17.63 6.72
C PHE A 180 -3.36 17.67 7.77
N ASP A 181 -4.52 18.21 7.40
CA ASP A 181 -5.70 18.31 8.29
C ASP A 181 -6.17 16.92 8.76
N LEU A 182 -6.14 15.89 7.90
CA LEU A 182 -6.41 14.50 8.28
C LEU A 182 -5.45 13.98 9.35
N VAL A 183 -4.15 14.27 9.21
CA VAL A 183 -3.15 13.79 10.17
C VAL A 183 -3.24 14.56 11.50
N VAL A 184 -3.52 15.86 11.47
CA VAL A 184 -3.78 16.65 12.68
C VAL A 184 -4.99 16.10 13.43
N THR A 185 -6.10 15.90 12.72
CA THR A 185 -7.34 15.35 13.29
C THR A 185 -7.10 13.97 13.90
N PHE A 186 -6.32 13.11 13.22
CA PHE A 186 -5.94 11.80 13.73
C PHE A 186 -5.14 11.92 15.05
N VAL A 187 -4.15 12.82 15.12
CA VAL A 187 -3.36 13.04 16.34
C VAL A 187 -4.21 13.58 17.49
N GLU A 188 -5.11 14.53 17.23
CA GLU A 188 -5.99 15.10 18.25
C GLU A 188 -6.98 14.08 18.80
N THR A 189 -7.54 13.24 17.92
CA THR A 189 -8.42 12.14 18.32
C THR A 189 -7.68 11.17 19.25
N LEU A 190 -6.42 10.84 18.93
CA LEU A 190 -5.60 9.97 19.77
C LEU A 190 -5.16 10.61 21.10
N GLN A 191 -4.89 11.93 21.12
CA GLN A 191 -4.58 12.64 22.36
C GLN A 191 -5.76 12.62 23.33
N THR A 192 -6.98 12.71 22.79
CA THR A 192 -8.21 12.68 23.58
C THR A 192 -8.50 11.29 24.14
N SER A 193 -7.99 10.21 23.54
CA SER A 193 -8.19 8.84 24.03
C SER A 193 -7.26 8.44 25.19
N GLY A 194 -6.30 9.28 25.60
CA GLY A 194 -5.50 9.10 26.83
C GLY A 194 -4.42 8.00 26.81
N ASP A 195 -4.33 7.18 25.75
CA ASP A 195 -3.41 6.05 25.68
C ASP A 195 -2.21 6.30 24.73
N VAL A 196 -1.15 6.87 25.30
CA VAL A 196 0.10 7.21 24.59
C VAL A 196 0.88 5.98 24.12
N GLN A 197 0.73 4.83 24.80
CA GLN A 197 1.37 3.56 24.40
C GLN A 197 0.73 3.00 23.14
N THR A 198 -0.62 2.98 23.10
CA THR A 198 -1.36 2.62 21.89
C THR A 198 -1.05 3.57 20.73
N LEU A 199 -0.78 4.86 21.01
CA LEU A 199 -0.37 5.86 20.01
C LEU A 199 0.95 5.52 19.33
N LEU A 200 2.00 5.18 20.09
CA LEU A 200 3.30 4.81 19.51
C LEU A 200 3.19 3.55 18.67
N GLN A 201 2.46 2.54 19.15
CA GLN A 201 2.30 1.28 18.43
C GLN A 201 1.50 1.45 17.12
N GLN A 202 0.44 2.27 17.12
CA GLN A 202 -0.32 2.57 15.90
C GLN A 202 0.51 3.39 14.90
N LEU A 203 1.28 4.38 15.38
CA LEU A 203 2.14 5.18 14.52
C LEU A 203 3.28 4.36 13.93
N GLU A 204 3.92 3.48 14.70
CA GLU A 204 4.97 2.59 14.20
C GLU A 204 4.43 1.61 13.15
N LYS A 205 3.27 1.00 13.40
CA LYS A 205 2.60 0.12 12.42
C LYS A 205 2.27 0.85 11.12
N LYS A 206 1.86 2.12 11.21
CA LYS A 206 1.58 2.98 10.05
C LYS A 206 2.87 3.51 9.39
N ARG A 207 3.94 3.73 10.15
CA ARG A 207 5.25 4.23 9.68
C ARG A 207 5.96 3.21 8.80
N SER A 208 5.99 1.93 9.20
CA SER A 208 6.67 0.86 8.42
C SER A 208 6.08 0.67 7.03
N ARG A 209 4.77 0.91 6.86
CA ARG A 209 4.11 0.81 5.56
C ARG A 209 4.38 1.98 4.64
N VAL A 210 4.50 3.16 5.23
CA VAL A 210 4.80 4.33 4.44
C VAL A 210 6.29 4.17 4.05
N MET A 211 7.25 3.95 4.98
CA MET A 211 8.72 3.96 4.72
C MET A 211 9.25 3.08 3.55
N ILE A 212 8.55 2.01 3.16
CA ILE A 212 8.95 1.12 2.03
C ILE A 212 8.77 1.79 0.65
N LEU A 213 8.05 2.92 0.55
CA LEU A 213 7.79 3.64 -0.71
C LEU A 213 8.65 4.92 -0.89
N TRP A 214 9.67 5.15 -0.04
CA TRP A 214 10.16 6.51 0.32
C TRP A 214 11.46 6.98 -0.32
N ASN A 215 12.02 6.22 -1.27
CA ASN A 215 13.33 6.55 -1.82
C ASN A 215 13.34 7.71 -2.85
N TYR A 216 12.26 8.47 -3.04
CA TYR A 216 12.17 9.38 -4.20
C TYR A 216 11.53 10.78 -4.03
N SER A 217 11.17 11.26 -2.83
CA SER A 217 10.65 12.64 -2.73
C SER A 217 11.01 13.42 -1.47
N SER A 218 11.75 14.52 -1.65
CA SER A 218 12.17 15.48 -0.61
C SER A 218 10.99 16.11 0.15
N SER A 219 9.77 16.13 -0.41
CA SER A 219 8.59 16.74 0.24
C SER A 219 8.15 15.99 1.50
N VAL A 220 8.39 14.68 1.58
CA VAL A 220 7.99 13.82 2.71
C VAL A 220 8.97 13.95 3.89
N TYR A 221 10.26 14.21 3.61
CA TYR A 221 11.25 14.51 4.64
C TYR A 221 10.84 15.75 5.46
N TYR A 222 10.30 16.76 4.77
CA TYR A 222 9.76 17.94 5.43
C TYR A 222 8.51 17.64 6.26
N PHE A 223 7.61 16.77 5.80
CA PHE A 223 6.43 16.38 6.57
C PHE A 223 6.79 15.70 7.91
N PHE A 224 7.75 14.78 7.92
CA PHE A 224 8.23 14.17 9.16
C PHE A 224 9.03 15.14 10.04
N PHE A 225 9.78 16.05 9.45
CA PHE A 225 10.38 17.17 10.17
C PHE A 225 9.30 18.02 10.86
N PHE A 226 8.18 18.31 10.19
CA PHE A 226 7.06 19.04 10.78
C PHE A 226 6.34 18.25 11.86
N ILE A 227 6.08 16.95 11.68
CA ILE A 227 5.47 16.12 12.72
C ILE A 227 6.40 15.95 13.91
N GLN A 228 7.70 15.71 13.72
CA GLN A 228 8.67 15.68 14.81
C GLN A 228 8.71 17.02 15.52
N ILE A 229 8.69 18.15 14.82
CA ILE A 229 8.61 19.49 15.43
C ILE A 229 7.32 19.68 16.23
N ILE A 230 6.17 19.24 15.72
CA ILE A 230 4.87 19.36 16.40
C ILE A 230 4.85 18.48 17.66
N ILE A 231 5.33 17.24 17.58
CA ILE A 231 5.45 16.33 18.72
C ILE A 231 6.44 16.90 19.74
N ILE A 232 7.60 17.40 19.31
CA ILE A 232 8.60 18.02 20.18
C ILE A 232 8.02 19.25 20.90
N ASN A 233 7.25 20.09 20.21
CA ASN A 233 6.64 21.28 20.80
C ASN A 233 5.47 20.95 21.75
N LYS A 234 4.73 19.85 21.53
CA LYS A 234 3.59 19.46 22.38
C LYS A 234 3.93 18.46 23.51
N CYS A 235 4.97 17.65 23.37
CA CYS A 235 5.24 16.52 24.29
C CYS A 235 6.40 16.71 25.28
N CYS A 236 7.20 17.80 25.26
CA CYS A 236 8.34 17.91 26.18
C CYS A 236 8.53 19.26 26.88
N SER A 237 8.39 19.19 28.20
CA SER A 237 9.10 20.00 29.21
C SER A 237 10.58 19.60 29.37
N HIS A 238 11.07 18.55 28.68
CA HIS A 238 12.45 18.08 28.76
C HIS A 238 13.30 18.56 27.57
N THR A 239 14.26 19.45 27.85
CA THR A 239 15.08 20.18 26.87
C THR A 239 16.23 19.37 26.27
N ASP A 240 16.64 18.28 26.90
CA ASP A 240 17.92 17.63 26.59
C ASP A 240 17.79 16.62 25.44
N ILE A 241 16.62 15.98 25.30
CA ILE A 241 16.28 15.12 24.15
C ILE A 241 16.18 15.95 22.87
N ILE A 242 15.69 17.20 22.98
CA ILE A 242 15.55 18.15 21.86
C ILE A 242 16.92 18.57 21.32
N PHE A 243 17.93 18.71 22.17
CA PHE A 243 19.28 19.11 21.77
C PHE A 243 20.05 17.96 21.08
N ALA A 244 19.90 16.73 21.55
CA ALA A 244 20.56 15.56 20.95
C ALA A 244 20.03 15.25 19.54
N ILE A 245 18.70 15.29 19.35
CA ILE A 245 18.07 15.04 18.05
C ILE A 245 18.39 16.15 17.03
N ASN A 246 18.44 17.41 17.48
CA ASN A 246 18.85 18.53 16.61
C ASN A 246 20.34 18.45 16.17
N ARG A 247 21.23 17.89 17.01
CA ARG A 247 22.67 17.83 16.70
C ARG A 247 22.99 16.79 15.63
N GLU A 248 22.42 15.59 15.70
CA GLU A 248 22.57 14.58 14.64
C GLU A 248 21.95 15.04 13.31
N PHE A 249 20.86 15.79 13.37
CA PHE A 249 20.18 16.29 12.18
C PHE A 249 20.97 17.38 11.42
N ILE A 250 21.61 18.31 12.14
CA ILE A 250 22.48 19.34 11.52
C ILE A 250 23.69 18.70 10.81
N ILE A 251 24.22 17.60 11.34
CA ILE A 251 25.32 16.86 10.73
C ILE A 251 24.86 16.24 9.40
N ASN A 252 23.67 15.65 9.35
CA ASN A 252 23.11 15.05 8.14
C ASN A 252 22.69 16.08 7.06
N LEU A 253 22.19 17.25 7.46
CA LEU A 253 21.80 18.33 6.53
C LEU A 253 23.00 18.98 5.80
N ASN A 254 24.16 19.06 6.45
CA ASN A 254 25.36 19.64 5.82
C ASN A 254 25.90 18.79 4.66
N GLY A 255 25.51 17.52 4.57
CA GLY A 255 25.84 16.63 3.44
C GLY A 255 24.99 16.83 2.17
N LEU A 256 23.85 17.53 2.25
CA LEU A 256 22.84 17.64 1.17
C LEU A 256 22.85 19.01 0.44
N ARG A 257 23.97 19.73 0.50
CA ARG A 257 24.04 21.19 0.28
C ARG A 257 23.86 21.69 -1.17
N THR A 258 23.53 20.86 -2.15
CA THR A 258 23.37 21.30 -3.54
C THR A 258 21.90 21.34 -3.95
N ASN A 259 21.35 22.56 -4.04
CA ASN A 259 20.08 22.96 -4.68
C ASN A 259 18.82 23.16 -3.80
N LEU A 260 18.80 24.16 -2.90
CA LEU A 260 17.55 24.67 -2.31
C LEU A 260 17.61 26.19 -1.96
N VAL A 261 17.44 27.06 -2.95
CA VAL A 261 17.29 28.53 -2.76
C VAL A 261 16.02 28.94 -1.97
N PRO A 262 14.86 28.25 -2.04
CA PRO A 262 13.69 28.62 -1.24
C PRO A 262 13.85 28.40 0.28
N PHE A 263 14.92 27.69 0.69
CA PHE A 263 15.08 27.20 2.05
C PHE A 263 15.63 28.25 3.03
N VAL A 264 16.39 29.23 2.54
CA VAL A 264 16.99 30.28 3.39
C VAL A 264 15.92 31.12 4.10
N GLY A 265 14.79 31.38 3.44
CA GLY A 265 13.68 32.15 4.03
C GLY A 265 12.90 31.39 5.11
N PHE A 266 12.75 30.09 4.97
CA PHE A 266 12.08 29.24 5.97
C PHE A 266 12.98 29.04 7.21
N VAL A 267 14.28 28.79 7.01
CA VAL A 267 15.26 28.69 8.10
C VAL A 267 15.40 30.00 8.87
N ARG A 268 15.35 31.16 8.19
CA ARG A 268 15.32 32.47 8.86
C ARG A 268 14.09 32.62 9.77
N ARG A 269 12.90 32.22 9.32
CA ARG A 269 11.67 32.27 10.13
C ARG A 269 11.72 31.35 11.35
N LEU A 270 12.22 30.12 11.20
CA LEU A 270 12.44 29.22 12.34
C LEU A 270 13.46 29.77 13.34
N ASN A 271 14.51 30.42 12.87
CA ASN A 271 15.51 31.06 13.74
C ASN A 271 14.94 32.26 14.51
N VAL A 272 13.99 33.00 13.94
CA VAL A 272 13.27 34.08 14.65
C VAL A 272 12.41 33.48 15.77
N ILE A 273 11.61 32.45 15.47
CA ILE A 273 10.78 31.76 16.47
C ILE A 273 11.65 31.18 17.60
N ARG A 274 12.81 30.59 17.27
CA ARG A 274 13.80 30.09 18.24
C ARG A 274 14.30 31.20 19.17
N LYS A 275 14.62 32.39 18.64
CA LYS A 275 15.10 33.54 19.43
C LYS A 275 14.01 34.08 20.35
N GLU A 276 12.77 34.19 19.88
CA GLU A 276 11.64 34.64 20.69
C GLU A 276 11.34 33.70 21.85
N LEU A 277 11.35 32.39 21.61
CA LEU A 277 11.15 31.38 22.66
C LEU A 277 12.30 31.38 23.68
N SER A 278 13.53 31.64 23.23
CA SER A 278 14.70 31.77 24.13
C SER A 278 14.59 33.01 25.02
N SER A 279 14.13 34.13 24.46
CA SER A 279 13.91 35.39 25.21
C SER A 279 12.84 35.23 26.29
N LYS A 280 11.69 34.64 25.95
CA LYS A 280 10.58 34.39 26.90
C LYS A 280 10.98 33.46 28.06
N ARG A 281 11.94 32.56 27.85
CA ARG A 281 12.49 31.71 28.92
C ARG A 281 13.35 32.51 29.90
N THR A 282 14.17 33.44 29.41
CA THR A 282 15.02 34.26 30.28
C THR A 282 14.23 35.20 31.18
N THR A 283 13.06 35.68 30.74
CA THR A 283 12.17 36.52 31.55
C THR A 283 11.45 35.71 32.62
N SER A 284 10.89 34.54 32.28
CA SER A 284 10.22 33.64 33.24
C SER A 284 11.16 33.12 34.35
N VAL A 285 12.42 32.82 34.03
CA VAL A 285 13.43 32.40 35.03
C VAL A 285 13.86 33.56 35.93
N LYS A 286 13.90 34.79 35.43
CA LYS A 286 14.19 35.98 36.25
C LYS A 286 13.04 36.31 37.20
N GLU A 287 11.79 36.24 36.74
CA GLU A 287 10.60 36.49 37.55
C GLU A 287 10.42 35.45 38.68
N SER A 288 10.70 34.18 38.39
CA SER A 288 10.65 33.11 39.41
C SER A 288 11.77 33.22 40.46
N LYS A 289 12.95 33.76 40.11
CA LYS A 289 14.00 34.10 41.08
C LYS A 289 13.66 35.35 41.90
N LEU A 290 13.05 36.36 41.29
CA LEU A 290 12.63 37.58 42.01
C LEU A 290 11.56 37.27 43.07
N ARG A 291 10.59 36.40 42.75
CA ARG A 291 9.55 35.97 43.70
C ARG A 291 10.10 35.15 44.88
N LYS A 292 11.21 34.43 44.70
CA LYS A 292 11.86 33.68 45.80
C LYS A 292 12.65 34.59 46.74
N ASN A 293 13.16 35.72 46.26
CA ASN A 293 13.92 36.64 47.11
C ASN A 293 13.03 37.60 47.92
N ASN A 294 11.78 37.84 47.52
CA ASN A 294 10.85 38.69 48.27
C ASN A 294 10.09 37.95 49.39
N ASN A 295 10.31 36.65 49.55
CA ASN A 295 9.65 35.80 50.55
C ASN A 295 10.61 35.32 51.67
N ASN A 296 11.81 35.89 51.76
CA ASN A 296 12.78 35.65 52.84
C ASN A 296 13.06 36.94 53.60
#